data_AF-A0A917T572-F1
#
_entry.id   AF-A0A917T572-F1
#
_cell.length_a   1.000
_cell.length_b   1.000
_cell.length_c   1.000
_cell.angle_alpha   90.00
_cell.angle_beta   90.00
_cell.angle_gamma   90.00
#
_symmetry.space_group_name_H-M   'P 1'
#
loop_
_entity.id
_entity.type
_entity.pdbx_description
1 polymer ?
#
loop_
_entity_poly.entity_id
_entity_poly.type
_entity_poly.pdbx_seq_one_letter_code
_entity_poly.pdbx_strand_id
1 'polypeptide(L)'
;MATTTKAVRWEVRRRHPLIPIGAAVLGLAALVYAFEVPHRHRIEDNLTDRTKVALAEAGIDADVKFVGRDGSVTVESQDQVDQARSIALGLDGVRVVRIDAPPKVEVPPQPVSVKLLVDAGKVVLTGAVPDEAAHAALLDAAKGAFGAENVQDEVTVDAKRTAGSANLAALGGIVAALGKDTKAGVVDLTDGAITLTGTVTSQEIKDKAETAAKAVASTVRNQLLVGAAVAPEQVQTQLGALPTVEFENNSATLTAQGQAVVANVASILKTNPAVRVSIEGHTDSRGTPERNQVLSEARAKTVLDTLIALGIAPERLTSRGFGESQPKVPGTDDASNAINRRVEFIVQK
;
A
#
# COMPACT_ATOMS: atom_id res chain seq x y z
N MET A 1 -29.91 49.90 -121.85
CA MET A 1 -30.80 48.80 -121.41
C MET A 1 -30.26 48.22 -120.12
N ALA A 2 -31.16 47.70 -119.28
CA ALA A 2 -30.96 46.97 -118.02
C ALA A 2 -30.84 47.81 -116.72
N THR A 3 -32.02 47.99 -116.13
CA THR A 3 -32.37 48.28 -114.74
C THR A 3 -31.77 47.25 -113.76
N THR A 4 -31.43 47.67 -112.52
CA THR A 4 -31.61 46.80 -111.34
C THR A 4 -31.83 47.63 -110.06
N THR A 5 -33.03 47.46 -109.52
CA THR A 5 -33.54 47.98 -108.24
C THR A 5 -32.93 47.21 -107.06
N LYS A 6 -32.55 47.89 -105.97
CA LYS A 6 -32.32 47.26 -104.66
C LYS A 6 -33.08 48.01 -103.57
N ALA A 7 -34.01 47.32 -102.93
CA ALA A 7 -34.71 47.74 -101.72
C ALA A 7 -34.36 46.76 -100.60
N VAL A 8 -33.88 47.23 -99.44
CA VAL A 8 -33.79 46.46 -98.17
C VAL A 8 -33.78 47.48 -97.01
N ARG A 9 -34.91 47.71 -96.32
CA ARG A 9 -35.43 47.05 -95.09
C ARG A 9 -34.87 47.68 -93.80
N TRP A 10 -35.70 48.49 -93.13
CA TRP A 10 -35.46 49.01 -91.78
C TRP A 10 -35.72 47.93 -90.74
N GLU A 11 -34.72 47.60 -89.93
CA GLU A 11 -34.81 46.56 -88.90
C GLU A 11 -34.98 47.22 -87.52
N VAL A 12 -36.20 47.19 -86.99
CA VAL A 12 -36.52 47.70 -85.65
C VAL A 12 -35.95 46.73 -84.62
N ARG A 13 -34.77 47.02 -84.06
CA ARG A 13 -34.23 46.29 -82.91
C ARG A 13 -35.10 46.51 -81.67
N ARG A 14 -35.94 45.54 -81.32
CA ARG A 14 -36.61 45.47 -80.01
C ARG A 14 -35.54 45.31 -78.92
N ARG A 15 -35.29 46.36 -78.14
CA ARG A 15 -34.47 46.26 -76.91
C ARG A 15 -35.33 45.62 -75.82
N HIS A 16 -34.99 44.43 -75.36
CA HIS A 16 -35.67 43.77 -74.25
C HIS A 16 -35.37 44.52 -72.93
N PRO A 17 -36.38 45.06 -72.23
CA PRO A 17 -36.19 45.89 -71.03
C PRO A 17 -35.79 45.08 -69.78
N LEU A 18 -35.75 43.74 -69.85
CA LEU A 18 -35.40 42.88 -68.72
C LEU A 18 -33.90 42.85 -68.42
N ILE A 19 -33.04 43.14 -69.41
CA ILE A 19 -31.58 43.15 -69.26
C ILE A 19 -31.11 44.28 -68.31
N PRO A 20 -31.56 45.55 -68.44
CA PRO A 20 -31.13 46.60 -67.51
C PRO A 20 -31.66 46.41 -66.08
N ILE A 21 -32.84 45.79 -65.91
CA ILE A 21 -33.42 45.54 -64.59
C ILE A 21 -32.63 44.45 -63.84
N GLY A 22 -32.26 43.36 -64.52
CA GLY A 22 -31.42 42.31 -63.93
C GLY A 22 -30.03 42.83 -63.51
N ALA A 23 -29.43 43.71 -64.31
CA ALA A 23 -28.15 44.34 -63.98
C ALA A 23 -28.26 45.30 -62.78
N ALA A 24 -29.37 46.04 -62.65
CA ALA A 24 -29.59 46.92 -61.52
C ALA A 24 -29.79 46.17 -60.20
N VAL A 25 -30.52 45.04 -60.21
CA VAL A 25 -30.75 44.21 -59.01
C VAL A 25 -29.45 43.53 -58.55
N LEU A 26 -28.65 42.98 -59.47
CA LEU A 26 -27.35 42.41 -59.15
C LEU A 26 -26.36 43.47 -58.66
N GLY A 27 -26.38 44.67 -59.27
CA GLY A 27 -25.60 45.81 -58.82
C GLY A 27 -25.96 46.23 -57.40
N LEU A 28 -27.26 46.32 -57.08
CA LEU A 28 -27.73 46.67 -55.74
C LEU A 28 -27.39 45.59 -54.71
N ALA A 29 -27.52 44.31 -55.05
CA ALA A 29 -27.11 43.20 -54.18
C ALA A 29 -25.60 43.19 -53.94
N ALA A 30 -24.80 43.49 -54.97
CA ALA A 30 -23.35 43.64 -54.83
C ALA A 30 -22.96 44.88 -54.01
N LEU A 31 -23.74 45.97 -54.10
CA LEU A 31 -23.54 47.19 -53.30
C LEU A 31 -23.91 46.98 -51.84
N VAL A 32 -25.03 46.30 -51.58
CA VAL A 32 -25.41 45.86 -50.22
C VAL A 32 -24.34 44.92 -49.69
N TYR A 33 -23.90 43.92 -50.45
CA TYR A 33 -22.80 43.04 -50.05
C TYR A 33 -21.49 43.79 -49.80
N ALA A 34 -21.14 44.76 -50.65
CA ALA A 34 -19.93 45.58 -50.52
C ALA A 34 -20.00 46.62 -49.37
N PHE A 35 -21.19 47.01 -48.91
CA PHE A 35 -21.34 47.86 -47.73
C PHE A 35 -21.53 47.05 -46.43
N GLU A 36 -22.24 45.93 -46.48
CA GLU A 36 -22.63 45.13 -45.32
C GLU A 36 -21.49 44.23 -44.81
N VAL A 37 -20.59 43.78 -45.70
CA VAL A 37 -19.50 42.86 -45.35
C VAL A 37 -18.25 43.56 -44.79
N PRO A 38 -17.73 44.67 -45.35
CA PRO A 38 -16.47 45.24 -44.86
C PRO A 38 -16.61 46.12 -43.61
N HIS A 39 -17.82 46.57 -43.27
CA HIS A 39 -18.03 47.55 -42.18
C HIS A 39 -18.33 46.90 -40.82
N ARG A 40 -18.55 45.58 -40.76
CA ARG A 40 -18.81 44.87 -39.49
C ARG A 40 -17.54 44.54 -38.70
N HIS A 41 -16.36 44.57 -39.32
CA HIS A 41 -15.11 44.11 -38.69
C HIS A 41 -14.31 45.19 -37.95
N ARG A 42 -14.52 46.49 -38.20
CA ARG A 42 -13.68 47.54 -37.59
C ARG A 42 -13.79 47.65 -36.07
N ILE A 43 -14.97 47.34 -35.50
CA ILE A 43 -15.19 47.46 -34.05
C ILE A 43 -14.63 46.22 -33.34
N GLU A 44 -14.92 45.03 -33.87
CA GLU A 44 -14.47 43.76 -33.30
C GLU A 44 -12.95 43.64 -33.35
N ASP A 45 -12.34 43.98 -34.48
CA ASP A 45 -10.88 43.96 -34.66
C ASP A 45 -10.22 45.00 -33.74
N ASN A 46 -10.75 46.22 -33.66
CA ASN A 46 -10.21 47.26 -32.78
C ASN A 46 -10.31 46.90 -31.30
N LEU A 47 -11.43 46.34 -30.86
CA LEU A 47 -11.60 45.89 -29.48
C LEU A 47 -10.70 44.68 -29.18
N THR A 48 -10.55 43.76 -30.13
CA THR A 48 -9.66 42.60 -30.00
C THR A 48 -8.21 43.06 -29.86
N ASP A 49 -7.73 43.94 -30.74
CA ASP A 49 -6.34 44.43 -30.72
C ASP A 49 -6.03 45.20 -29.44
N ARG A 50 -6.89 46.13 -29.03
CA ARG A 50 -6.72 46.92 -27.80
C ARG A 50 -6.73 46.03 -26.55
N THR A 51 -7.59 45.02 -26.53
CA THR A 51 -7.67 44.08 -25.40
C THR A 51 -6.44 43.18 -25.35
N LYS A 52 -5.95 42.70 -26.49
CA LYS A 52 -4.70 41.91 -26.55
C LYS A 52 -3.50 42.71 -26.05
N VAL A 53 -3.37 43.98 -26.46
CA VAL A 53 -2.29 44.86 -25.99
C VAL A 53 -2.37 45.08 -24.48
N ALA A 54 -3.55 45.40 -23.95
CA ALA A 54 -3.72 45.66 -22.52
C ALA A 54 -3.45 44.42 -21.64
N LEU A 55 -3.82 43.22 -22.11
CA LEU A 55 -3.52 41.97 -21.42
C LEU A 55 -2.02 41.63 -21.50
N ALA A 56 -1.38 41.86 -22.65
CA ALA A 56 0.06 41.67 -22.82
C ALA A 56 0.90 42.61 -21.94
N GLU A 57 0.49 43.87 -21.78
CA GLU A 57 1.13 44.83 -20.85
C GLU A 57 1.02 44.39 -19.39
N ALA A 58 -0.04 43.66 -19.03
CA ALA A 58 -0.21 43.06 -17.71
C ALA A 58 0.48 41.69 -17.54
N GLY A 59 1.18 41.21 -18.58
CA GLY A 59 1.88 39.92 -18.57
C GLY A 59 0.94 38.71 -18.65
N ILE A 60 -0.28 38.89 -19.19
CA ILE A 60 -1.28 37.83 -19.34
C ILE A 60 -1.35 37.44 -20.82
N ASP A 61 -0.95 36.21 -21.14
CA ASP A 61 -1.19 35.63 -22.47
C ASP A 61 -2.62 35.09 -22.54
N ALA A 62 -3.38 35.54 -23.53
CA ALA A 62 -4.80 35.23 -23.64
C ALA A 62 -5.31 35.29 -25.08
N ASP A 63 -6.17 34.34 -25.45
CA ASP A 63 -6.93 34.44 -26.69
C ASP A 63 -8.14 35.35 -26.49
N VAL A 64 -8.35 36.29 -27.40
CA VAL A 64 -9.40 37.31 -27.28
C VAL A 64 -10.23 37.32 -28.55
N LYS A 65 -11.55 37.25 -28.38
CA LYS A 65 -12.52 37.31 -29.48
C LYS A 65 -13.69 38.20 -29.10
N PHE A 66 -14.05 39.11 -30.00
CA PHE A 66 -15.24 39.96 -29.83
C PHE A 66 -16.32 39.64 -30.86
N VAL A 67 -17.57 39.73 -30.43
CA VAL A 67 -18.76 39.76 -31.30
C VAL A 67 -19.52 41.05 -30.96
N GLY A 68 -19.46 42.04 -31.85
CA GLY A 68 -19.85 43.41 -31.57
C GLY A 68 -19.05 44.02 -30.42
N ARG A 69 -19.70 44.27 -29.27
CA ARG A 69 -19.10 44.87 -28.06
C ARG A 69 -18.95 43.88 -26.90
N ASP A 70 -19.29 42.61 -27.15
CA ASP A 70 -19.21 41.55 -26.15
C ASP A 70 -18.02 40.64 -26.49
N GLY A 71 -17.14 40.42 -25.52
CA GLY A 71 -15.89 39.68 -25.68
C GLY A 71 -15.90 38.33 -24.96
N SER A 72 -15.13 37.38 -25.48
CA SER A 72 -14.66 36.19 -24.77
C SER A 72 -13.14 36.23 -24.72
N VAL A 73 -12.58 36.05 -23.53
CA VAL A 73 -11.13 35.97 -23.32
C VAL A 73 -10.82 34.62 -22.70
N THR A 74 -9.89 33.89 -23.27
CA THR A 74 -9.40 32.62 -22.73
C THR A 74 -8.02 32.84 -22.14
N VAL A 75 -7.89 32.71 -20.82
CA VAL A 75 -6.62 32.86 -20.08
C VAL A 75 -6.08 31.49 -19.66
N GLU A 76 -4.78 31.41 -19.38
CA GLU A 76 -4.12 30.15 -19.04
C GLU A 76 -4.42 29.66 -17.62
N SER A 77 -4.72 30.57 -16.67
CA SER A 77 -4.91 30.23 -15.25
C SER A 77 -6.12 30.92 -14.63
N GLN A 78 -6.83 30.22 -13.72
CA GLN A 78 -7.91 30.77 -12.89
C GLN A 78 -7.46 31.98 -12.05
N ASP A 79 -6.18 32.00 -11.63
CA ASP A 79 -5.64 33.08 -10.81
C ASP A 79 -5.55 34.41 -11.60
N GLN A 80 -5.57 34.35 -12.94
CA GLN A 80 -5.55 35.52 -13.83
C GLN A 80 -6.95 36.01 -14.21
N VAL A 81 -8.02 35.28 -13.87
CA VAL A 81 -9.39 35.57 -14.33
C VAL A 81 -9.88 36.93 -13.85
N ASP A 82 -9.66 37.27 -12.57
CA ASP A 82 -10.14 38.53 -12.00
C ASP A 82 -9.36 39.74 -12.55
N GLN A 83 -8.05 39.58 -12.73
CA GLN A 83 -7.18 40.60 -13.31
C GLN A 83 -7.53 40.83 -14.79
N ALA A 84 -7.65 39.76 -15.58
CA ALA A 84 -8.02 39.83 -16.99
C ALA A 84 -9.43 40.42 -17.19
N ARG A 85 -10.38 40.08 -16.31
CA ARG A 85 -11.73 40.66 -16.31
C ARG A 85 -11.69 42.16 -16.05
N SER A 86 -10.92 42.61 -15.07
CA SER A 86 -10.78 44.04 -14.74
C SER A 86 -10.19 44.84 -15.89
N ILE A 87 -9.15 44.31 -16.54
CA ILE A 87 -8.49 44.95 -17.69
C ILE A 87 -9.43 45.01 -18.90
N ALA A 88 -10.08 43.89 -19.24
CA ALA A 88 -10.94 43.82 -20.44
C ALA A 88 -12.23 44.66 -20.29
N LEU A 89 -12.83 44.73 -19.10
CA LEU A 89 -13.99 45.60 -18.83
C LEU A 89 -13.62 47.08 -18.70
N GLY A 90 -12.36 47.39 -18.37
CA GLY A 90 -11.87 48.76 -18.27
C GLY A 90 -11.67 49.46 -19.62
N LEU A 91 -11.75 48.73 -20.74
CA LEU A 91 -11.55 49.27 -22.07
C LEU A 91 -12.82 49.93 -22.60
N ASP A 92 -12.67 51.19 -23.03
CA ASP A 92 -13.79 51.95 -23.62
C ASP A 92 -14.30 51.28 -24.90
N GLY A 93 -15.62 51.06 -24.95
CA GLY A 93 -16.30 50.33 -26.01
C GLY A 93 -16.67 48.88 -25.68
N VAL A 94 -16.15 48.29 -24.60
CA VAL A 94 -16.54 46.93 -24.16
C VAL A 94 -17.79 46.97 -23.29
N ARG A 95 -18.72 46.01 -23.45
CA ARG A 95 -19.96 45.94 -22.67
C ARG A 95 -19.98 44.75 -21.71
N VAL A 96 -19.71 43.55 -22.23
CA VAL A 96 -19.66 42.30 -21.46
C VAL A 96 -18.41 41.53 -21.88
N VAL A 97 -17.72 40.92 -20.91
CA VAL A 97 -16.62 40.01 -21.19
C VAL A 97 -16.82 38.71 -20.43
N ARG A 98 -16.76 37.59 -21.13
CA ARG A 98 -16.66 36.26 -20.53
C ARG A 98 -15.20 35.88 -20.48
N ILE A 99 -14.71 35.53 -19.30
CA ILE A 99 -13.36 34.99 -19.15
C ILE A 99 -13.51 33.49 -18.93
N ASP A 100 -12.96 32.72 -19.86
CA ASP A 100 -12.85 31.28 -19.74
C ASP A 100 -11.41 30.97 -19.31
N ALA A 101 -11.24 30.15 -18.30
CA ALA A 101 -9.95 29.62 -17.90
C ALA A 101 -10.11 28.13 -17.67
N PRO A 102 -9.10 27.32 -17.99
CA PRO A 102 -9.13 25.92 -17.62
C PRO A 102 -9.37 25.83 -16.10
N PRO A 103 -10.19 24.88 -15.64
CA PRO A 103 -10.41 24.72 -14.20
C PRO A 103 -9.06 24.54 -13.52
N LYS A 104 -8.87 25.24 -12.39
CA LYS A 104 -7.67 25.06 -11.56
C LYS A 104 -7.59 23.58 -11.23
N VAL A 105 -6.59 22.91 -11.78
CA VAL A 105 -6.33 21.51 -11.42
C VAL A 105 -5.82 21.55 -9.99
N GLU A 106 -6.74 21.44 -9.03
CA GLU A 106 -6.39 21.08 -7.67
C GLU A 106 -5.67 19.74 -7.77
N VAL A 107 -4.34 19.77 -7.63
CA VAL A 107 -3.56 18.55 -7.46
C VAL A 107 -4.17 17.87 -6.24
N PRO A 108 -4.80 16.68 -6.38
CA PRO A 108 -5.40 16.02 -5.25
C PRO A 108 -4.31 15.87 -4.17
N PRO A 109 -4.60 16.18 -2.91
CA PRO A 109 -3.61 16.10 -1.85
C PRO A 109 -3.02 14.69 -1.87
N GLN A 110 -1.70 14.60 -2.05
CA GLN A 110 -1.04 13.30 -2.09
C GLN A 110 -1.00 12.75 -0.66
N PRO A 111 -1.43 11.51 -0.43
CA PRO A 111 -1.46 10.95 0.91
C PRO A 111 -0.04 10.80 1.45
N VAL A 112 0.11 10.99 2.76
CA VAL A 112 1.33 10.62 3.48
C VAL A 112 1.57 9.12 3.30
N SER A 113 2.80 8.76 2.96
CA SER A 113 3.28 7.39 2.91
C SER A 113 4.57 7.31 3.71
N VAL A 114 4.54 6.63 4.85
CA VAL A 114 5.73 6.40 5.67
C VAL A 114 5.86 4.90 5.86
N LYS A 115 7.01 4.35 5.47
CA LYS A 115 7.33 2.94 5.64
C LYS A 115 8.55 2.80 6.53
N LEU A 116 8.36 2.10 7.64
CA LEU A 116 9.41 1.66 8.54
C LEU A 116 9.72 0.20 8.23
N LEU A 117 10.96 -0.10 7.86
CA LEU A 117 11.46 -1.45 7.73
C LEU A 117 12.39 -1.74 8.90
N VAL A 118 12.06 -2.76 9.68
CA VAL A 118 12.91 -3.28 10.76
C VAL A 118 13.42 -4.64 10.32
N ASP A 119 14.73 -4.82 10.26
CA ASP A 119 15.39 -6.09 9.95
C ASP A 119 16.63 -6.29 10.83
N ALA A 120 16.62 -7.33 11.67
CA ALA A 120 17.76 -7.72 12.50
C ALA A 120 18.42 -6.57 13.29
N GLY A 121 17.61 -5.67 13.86
CA GLY A 121 18.06 -4.53 14.65
C GLY A 121 18.46 -3.29 13.85
N LYS A 122 18.41 -3.35 12.51
CA LYS A 122 18.53 -2.18 11.63
C LYS A 122 17.16 -1.65 11.26
N VAL A 123 17.08 -0.33 11.10
CA VAL A 123 15.86 0.37 10.75
C VAL A 123 16.09 1.24 9.53
N VAL A 124 15.24 1.07 8.53
CA VAL A 124 15.19 1.95 7.36
C VAL A 124 13.87 2.70 7.39
N LEU A 125 13.97 4.03 7.50
CA LEU A 125 12.85 4.95 7.40
C LEU A 125 12.76 5.41 5.95
N THR A 126 11.64 5.15 5.28
CA THR A 126 11.41 5.58 3.90
C THR A 126 10.06 6.28 3.76
N GLY A 127 9.94 7.10 2.73
CA GLY A 127 8.69 7.75 2.36
C GLY A 127 8.74 9.24 2.56
N ALA A 128 7.61 9.83 2.95
CA ALA A 128 7.54 11.27 3.04
C ALA A 128 6.51 11.82 4.02
N VAL A 129 6.92 12.89 4.69
CA VAL A 129 6.19 13.55 5.77
C VAL A 129 5.87 15.01 5.41
N PRO A 130 4.78 15.57 5.97
CA PRO A 130 4.32 16.90 5.59
C PRO A 130 5.16 18.05 6.17
N ASP A 131 5.83 17.83 7.30
CA ASP A 131 6.60 18.87 8.00
C ASP A 131 7.88 18.31 8.63
N GLU A 132 8.82 19.21 8.90
CA GLU A 132 10.14 18.90 9.46
C GLU A 132 10.07 18.46 10.93
N ALA A 133 9.03 18.88 11.68
CA ALA A 133 8.85 18.48 13.07
C ALA A 133 8.46 16.99 13.19
N ALA A 134 7.62 16.49 12.28
CA ALA A 134 7.25 15.09 12.17
C ALA A 134 8.44 14.23 11.74
N HIS A 135 9.28 14.73 10.83
CA HIS A 135 10.53 14.08 10.46
C HIS A 135 11.46 13.92 11.67
N ALA A 136 11.69 15.01 12.41
CA ALA A 136 12.54 15.01 13.60
C ALA A 136 12.03 14.04 14.68
N ALA A 137 10.72 14.04 14.97
CA ALA A 137 10.12 13.16 15.97
C ALA A 137 10.25 11.66 15.60
N LEU A 138 10.10 11.33 14.31
CA LEU A 138 10.31 9.97 13.80
C LEU A 138 11.77 9.54 13.94
N LEU A 139 12.69 10.42 13.56
CA LEU A 139 14.12 10.14 13.60
C LEU A 139 14.62 9.99 15.05
N ASP A 140 14.19 10.84 15.97
CA ASP A 140 14.55 10.77 17.38
C ASP A 140 14.03 9.49 18.04
N ALA A 141 12.79 9.09 17.73
CA ALA A 141 12.23 7.84 18.23
C ALA A 141 12.94 6.60 17.68
N ALA A 142 13.30 6.60 16.39
CA ALA A 142 14.07 5.53 15.77
C ALA A 142 15.47 5.41 16.40
N LYS A 143 16.18 6.53 16.56
CA LYS A 143 17.50 6.58 17.21
C LYS A 143 17.43 6.13 18.66
N GLY A 144 16.39 6.54 19.40
CA GLY A 144 16.18 6.13 20.79
C GLY A 144 15.88 4.64 20.96
N ALA A 145 15.16 4.03 20.02
CA ALA A 145 14.76 2.63 20.10
C ALA A 145 15.81 1.65 19.54
N PHE A 146 16.58 2.04 18.52
CA PHE A 146 17.50 1.15 17.79
C PHE A 146 18.98 1.56 17.84
N GLY A 147 19.30 2.76 18.36
CA GLY A 147 20.66 3.32 18.34
C GLY A 147 20.95 4.07 17.04
N ALA A 148 21.71 5.16 17.12
CA ALA A 148 21.95 6.04 15.97
C ALA A 148 22.71 5.36 14.83
N GLU A 149 23.57 4.38 15.13
CA GLU A 149 24.33 3.62 14.12
C GLU A 149 23.47 2.65 13.30
N ASN A 150 22.24 2.35 13.75
CA ASN A 150 21.38 1.34 13.13
C ASN A 150 20.19 1.95 12.36
N VAL A 151 20.10 3.28 12.28
CA VAL A 151 19.02 4.01 11.62
C VAL A 151 19.49 4.59 10.29
N GLN A 152 18.84 4.18 9.21
CA GLN A 152 18.99 4.76 7.88
C GLN A 152 17.75 5.61 7.56
N ASP A 153 17.96 6.90 7.29
CA ASP A 153 16.90 7.87 7.04
C ASP A 153 16.86 8.25 5.57
N GLU A 154 15.78 7.86 4.90
CA GLU A 154 15.46 8.20 3.51
C GLU A 154 14.08 8.87 3.42
N VAL A 155 13.64 9.52 4.51
CA VAL A 155 12.37 10.26 4.55
C VAL A 155 12.55 11.64 3.92
N THR A 156 11.57 12.04 3.10
CA THR A 156 11.54 13.35 2.45
C THR A 156 10.44 14.24 3.04
N VAL A 157 10.69 15.54 3.17
CA VAL A 157 9.69 16.52 3.62
C VAL A 157 9.00 17.12 2.41
N ASP A 158 7.67 17.00 2.34
CA ASP A 158 6.85 17.57 1.27
C ASP A 158 5.57 18.16 1.84
N ALA A 159 5.54 19.49 1.91
CA ALA A 159 4.44 20.28 2.45
C ALA A 159 3.11 20.10 1.68
N LYS A 160 3.11 19.47 0.51
CA LYS A 160 1.88 19.17 -0.26
C LYS A 160 1.16 17.91 0.23
N ARG A 161 1.76 17.15 1.15
CA ARG A 161 1.13 15.95 1.71
C ARG A 161 0.20 16.30 2.86
N THR A 162 -0.93 15.62 2.94
CA THR A 162 -1.88 15.78 4.05
C THR A 162 -1.83 14.54 4.94
N ALA A 163 -1.60 14.74 6.24
CA ALA A 163 -1.58 13.66 7.24
C ALA A 163 -2.95 13.02 7.51
N GLY A 164 -4.03 13.56 6.92
CA GLY A 164 -5.40 13.14 7.24
C GLY A 164 -5.68 13.31 8.73
N SER A 165 -6.20 12.26 9.38
CA SER A 165 -6.44 12.21 10.83
C SER A 165 -5.29 11.59 11.64
N ALA A 166 -4.16 11.25 11.00
CA ALA A 166 -3.07 10.56 11.68
C ALA A 166 -2.25 11.51 12.57
N ASN A 167 -2.02 11.10 13.81
CA ASN A 167 -1.15 11.81 14.75
C ASN A 167 0.32 11.43 14.52
N LEU A 168 0.98 12.12 13.59
CA LEU A 168 2.36 11.83 13.19
C LEU A 168 3.36 11.93 14.35
N ALA A 169 3.11 12.77 15.37
CA ALA A 169 3.96 12.87 16.56
C ALA A 169 3.97 11.59 17.41
N ALA A 170 2.92 10.78 17.34
CA ALA A 170 2.81 9.51 18.07
C ALA A 170 3.45 8.33 17.32
N LEU A 171 3.92 8.50 16.07
CA LEU A 171 4.57 7.43 15.30
C LEU A 171 5.79 6.86 16.01
N GLY A 172 6.51 7.70 16.75
CA GLY A 172 7.64 7.27 17.57
C GLY A 172 7.28 6.22 18.62
N GLY A 173 6.03 6.24 19.12
CA GLY A 173 5.54 5.24 20.06
C GLY A 173 5.45 3.84 19.45
N ILE A 174 5.14 3.73 18.15
CA ILE A 174 5.11 2.44 17.44
C ILE A 174 6.53 1.89 17.30
N VAL A 175 7.47 2.76 16.93
CA VAL A 175 8.89 2.42 16.77
C VAL A 175 9.48 1.95 18.11
N ALA A 176 9.17 2.67 19.20
CA ALA A 176 9.57 2.30 20.55
C ALA A 176 8.92 0.99 21.04
N ALA A 177 7.65 0.75 20.69
CA ALA A 177 6.94 -0.48 21.06
C ALA A 177 7.49 -1.71 20.34
N LEU A 178 7.92 -1.57 19.08
CA LEU A 178 8.50 -2.66 18.30
C LEU A 178 9.93 -2.97 18.77
N GLY A 179 10.75 -1.95 19.00
CA GLY A 179 12.10 -2.05 19.57
C GLY A 179 13.02 -3.08 18.89
N LYS A 180 14.15 -3.37 19.53
CA LYS A 180 15.15 -4.36 19.08
C LYS A 180 14.67 -5.81 19.08
N ASP A 181 13.54 -6.07 19.73
CA ASP A 181 12.98 -7.42 19.90
C ASP A 181 12.06 -7.83 18.73
N THR A 182 11.94 -6.97 17.71
CA THR A 182 11.32 -7.30 16.43
C THR A 182 12.36 -7.88 15.48
N LYS A 183 12.15 -9.12 15.02
CA LYS A 183 13.09 -9.80 14.11
C LYS A 183 13.03 -9.21 12.70
N ALA A 184 11.82 -9.07 12.18
CA ALA A 184 11.54 -8.46 10.89
C ALA A 184 10.14 -7.82 10.95
N GLY A 185 10.01 -6.55 10.63
CA GLY A 185 8.75 -5.83 10.75
C GLY A 185 8.61 -4.72 9.72
N VAL A 186 7.42 -4.57 9.14
CA VAL A 186 7.08 -3.42 8.30
C VAL A 186 5.92 -2.67 8.94
N VAL A 187 6.12 -1.39 9.21
CA VAL A 187 5.04 -0.46 9.54
C VAL A 187 4.79 0.41 8.33
N ASP A 188 3.60 0.28 7.74
CA ASP A 188 3.17 1.07 6.60
C ASP A 188 2.05 2.01 7.05
N LEU A 189 2.32 3.31 7.05
CA LEU A 189 1.33 4.37 7.18
C LEU A 189 1.00 4.87 5.77
N THR A 190 -0.19 4.57 5.28
CA THR A 190 -0.69 5.07 4.00
C THR A 190 -2.12 5.58 4.20
N ASP A 191 -2.38 6.82 3.77
CA ASP A 191 -3.72 7.42 3.78
C ASP A 191 -4.40 7.41 5.18
N GLY A 192 -3.62 7.69 6.22
CA GLY A 192 -4.09 7.71 7.61
C GLY A 192 -4.42 6.34 8.21
N ALA A 193 -4.18 5.24 7.50
CA ALA A 193 -4.28 3.87 8.01
C ALA A 193 -2.90 3.27 8.28
N ILE A 194 -2.80 2.50 9.36
CA ILE A 194 -1.56 1.81 9.73
C ILE A 194 -1.71 0.32 9.51
N THR A 195 -0.75 -0.26 8.80
CA THR A 195 -0.63 -1.71 8.65
C THR A 195 0.66 -2.15 9.29
N LEU A 196 0.55 -3.01 10.32
CA LEU A 196 1.69 -3.62 11.01
C LEU A 196 1.84 -5.04 10.47
N THR A 197 2.97 -5.35 9.83
CA THR A 197 3.28 -6.71 9.35
C THR A 197 4.65 -7.15 9.87
N GLY A 198 4.86 -8.46 9.96
CA GLY A 198 6.15 -9.03 10.37
C GLY A 198 6.07 -9.93 11.58
N THR A 199 7.23 -10.23 12.15
CA THR A 199 7.41 -11.21 13.23
C THR A 199 7.98 -10.57 14.49
N VAL A 200 7.21 -10.66 15.58
CA VAL A 200 7.61 -10.21 16.93
C VAL A 200 7.92 -11.41 17.84
N THR A 201 8.74 -11.17 18.85
CA THR A 201 9.23 -12.20 19.78
C THR A 201 8.25 -12.57 20.90
N SER A 202 7.30 -11.69 21.23
CA SER A 202 6.33 -11.88 22.32
C SER A 202 4.96 -11.29 21.97
N GLN A 203 3.90 -11.87 22.56
CA GLN A 203 2.54 -11.33 22.52
C GLN A 203 2.46 -9.94 23.17
N GLU A 204 3.28 -9.67 24.20
CA GLU A 204 3.31 -8.37 24.87
C GLU A 204 3.73 -7.24 23.91
N ILE A 205 4.70 -7.51 23.03
CA ILE A 205 5.16 -6.56 22.00
C ILE A 205 4.05 -6.33 20.98
N LYS A 206 3.34 -7.40 20.59
CA LYS A 206 2.20 -7.29 19.69
C LYS A 206 1.10 -6.38 20.26
N ASP A 207 0.77 -6.54 21.53
CA ASP A 207 -0.27 -5.76 22.21
C ASP A 207 0.17 -4.29 22.42
N LYS A 208 1.44 -4.06 22.76
CA LYS A 208 2.04 -2.71 22.86
C LYS A 208 2.06 -2.01 21.50
N ALA A 209 2.49 -2.70 20.44
CA ALA A 209 2.53 -2.16 19.07
C ALA A 209 1.12 -1.81 18.57
N GLU A 210 0.12 -2.63 18.89
CA GLU A 210 -1.28 -2.34 18.55
C GLU A 210 -1.81 -1.11 19.31
N THR A 211 -1.50 -0.99 20.60
CA THR A 211 -1.89 0.16 21.41
C THR A 211 -1.25 1.45 20.88
N ALA A 212 0.04 1.40 20.56
CA ALA A 212 0.76 2.51 19.95
C ALA A 212 0.20 2.89 18.57
N ALA A 213 -0.15 1.91 17.74
CA ALA A 213 -0.73 2.18 16.42
C ALA A 213 -2.11 2.83 16.52
N LYS A 214 -2.94 2.43 17.50
CA LYS A 214 -4.24 3.06 17.77
C LYS A 214 -4.13 4.50 18.26
N ALA A 215 -3.01 4.88 18.88
CA ALA A 215 -2.73 6.26 19.28
C ALA A 215 -2.37 7.16 18.08
N VAL A 216 -1.93 6.57 16.97
CA VAL A 216 -1.55 7.29 15.75
C VAL A 216 -2.72 7.37 14.76
N ALA A 217 -3.43 6.27 14.53
CA ALA A 217 -4.48 6.18 13.52
C ALA A 217 -5.72 5.44 14.05
N SER A 218 -6.90 5.85 13.58
CA SER A 218 -8.16 5.17 13.88
C SER A 218 -8.31 3.83 13.15
N THR A 219 -7.66 3.67 12.00
CA THR A 219 -7.69 2.44 11.20
C THR A 219 -6.36 1.70 11.32
N VAL A 220 -6.33 0.64 12.14
CA VAL A 220 -5.15 -0.19 12.37
C VAL A 220 -5.40 -1.62 11.90
N ARG A 221 -4.53 -2.11 11.01
CA ARG A 221 -4.48 -3.50 10.57
C ARG A 221 -3.27 -4.18 11.20
N ASN A 222 -3.48 -4.86 12.33
CA ASN A 222 -2.44 -5.63 13.00
C ASN A 222 -2.32 -7.03 12.39
N GLN A 223 -1.29 -7.24 11.56
CA GLN A 223 -0.93 -8.51 10.95
C GLN A 223 0.42 -9.04 11.49
N LEU A 224 0.83 -8.60 12.68
CA LEU A 224 2.03 -9.12 13.34
C LEU A 224 1.82 -10.59 13.73
N LEU A 225 2.76 -11.42 13.31
CA LEU A 225 2.90 -12.81 13.72
C LEU A 225 3.81 -12.89 14.95
N VAL A 226 3.41 -13.69 15.92
CA VAL A 226 4.30 -14.02 17.04
C VAL A 226 5.08 -15.26 16.60
N GLY A 227 6.35 -15.08 16.26
CA GLY A 227 7.19 -16.10 15.62
C GLY A 227 8.55 -16.27 16.31
N ALA A 228 8.49 -17.07 17.38
CA ALA A 228 9.50 -17.70 18.23
C ALA A 228 11.01 -17.43 18.01
N ALA A 229 11.69 -17.12 19.12
CA ALA A 229 12.38 -18.20 19.84
C ALA A 229 11.94 -18.12 21.30
N VAL A 230 10.87 -18.84 21.66
CA VAL A 230 10.71 -19.27 23.04
C VAL A 230 12.01 -20.01 23.35
N ALA A 231 12.79 -19.58 24.34
CA ALA A 231 14.13 -20.15 24.56
C ALA A 231 14.02 -21.68 24.57
N PRO A 232 14.96 -22.44 23.98
CA PRO A 232 14.89 -23.91 23.94
C PRO A 232 14.53 -24.55 25.29
N GLU A 233 14.94 -23.91 26.39
CA GLU A 233 14.64 -24.25 27.79
C GLU A 233 13.15 -24.16 28.16
N GLN A 234 12.44 -23.14 27.67
CA GLN A 234 11.01 -22.98 27.90
C GLN A 234 10.21 -24.02 27.11
N VAL A 235 10.63 -24.34 25.87
CA VAL A 235 10.01 -25.42 25.08
C VAL A 235 10.26 -26.77 25.74
N GLN A 236 11.47 -27.02 26.26
CA GLN A 236 11.78 -28.20 27.06
C GLN A 236 10.86 -28.31 28.29
N THR A 237 10.61 -27.20 28.98
CA THR A 237 9.73 -27.16 30.15
C THR A 237 8.28 -27.49 29.78
N GLN A 238 7.77 -26.95 28.66
CA GLN A 238 6.42 -27.24 28.17
C GLN A 238 6.26 -28.72 27.79
N LEU A 239 7.23 -29.28 27.08
CA LEU A 239 7.23 -30.69 26.69
C LEU A 239 7.33 -31.62 27.91
N GLY A 240 8.16 -31.26 28.91
CA GLY A 240 8.31 -32.02 30.15
C GLY A 240 7.11 -31.94 31.11
N ALA A 241 6.24 -30.95 30.95
CA ALA A 241 5.02 -30.79 31.74
C ALA A 241 3.83 -31.62 31.21
N LEU A 242 3.96 -32.19 30.01
CA LEU A 242 2.92 -33.05 29.45
C LEU A 242 2.84 -34.39 30.17
N PRO A 243 1.65 -35.02 30.22
CA PRO A 243 1.52 -36.39 30.70
C PRO A 243 2.39 -37.36 29.90
N THR A 244 2.75 -38.49 30.51
CA THR A 244 3.48 -39.57 29.83
C THR A 244 2.69 -40.11 28.64
N VAL A 245 3.38 -40.42 27.54
CA VAL A 245 2.77 -41.08 26.38
C VAL A 245 2.43 -42.53 26.73
N GLU A 246 1.15 -42.88 26.62
CA GLU A 246 0.63 -44.21 26.91
C GLU A 246 0.57 -45.12 25.68
N PHE A 247 0.85 -46.40 25.90
CA PHE A 247 0.85 -47.45 24.88
C PHE A 247 0.03 -48.65 25.34
N GLU A 248 -0.49 -49.41 24.37
CA GLU A 248 -1.12 -50.70 24.63
C GLU A 248 -0.12 -51.68 25.29
N ASN A 249 -0.65 -52.64 26.04
CA ASN A 249 0.16 -53.55 26.84
C ASN A 249 1.18 -54.32 25.97
N ASN A 250 2.46 -54.31 26.37
CA ASN A 250 3.58 -54.92 25.65
C ASN A 250 3.65 -54.55 24.15
N SER A 251 3.13 -53.38 23.77
CA SER A 251 3.07 -52.92 22.38
C SER A 251 3.72 -51.54 22.21
N ALA A 252 3.96 -51.20 20.94
CA ALA A 252 4.33 -49.87 20.47
C ALA A 252 3.13 -49.11 19.87
N THR A 253 1.91 -49.65 19.99
CA THR A 253 0.66 -48.98 19.59
C THR A 253 0.26 -47.94 20.65
N LEU A 254 0.00 -46.70 20.23
CA LEU A 254 -0.48 -45.63 21.11
C LEU A 254 -1.94 -45.87 21.52
N THR A 255 -2.25 -45.64 22.79
CA THR A 255 -3.65 -45.56 23.27
C THR A 255 -4.30 -44.26 22.79
N ALA A 256 -5.61 -44.11 22.98
CA ALA A 256 -6.29 -42.83 22.71
C ALA A 256 -5.70 -41.67 23.53
N GLN A 257 -5.37 -41.90 24.80
CA GLN A 257 -4.68 -40.92 25.64
C GLN A 257 -3.28 -40.61 25.10
N GLY A 258 -2.51 -41.63 24.72
CA GLY A 258 -1.20 -41.47 24.11
C GLY A 258 -1.23 -40.63 22.83
N GLN A 259 -2.22 -40.87 21.96
CA GLN A 259 -2.43 -40.06 20.76
C GLN A 259 -2.73 -38.59 21.09
N ALA A 260 -3.55 -38.32 22.11
CA ALA A 260 -3.87 -36.96 22.53
C ALA A 260 -2.63 -36.22 23.07
N VAL A 261 -1.78 -36.89 23.83
CA VAL A 261 -0.50 -36.32 24.30
C VAL A 261 0.41 -35.99 23.12
N VAL A 262 0.55 -36.90 22.15
CA VAL A 262 1.38 -36.66 20.94
C VAL A 262 0.81 -35.52 20.09
N ALA A 263 -0.52 -35.37 20.02
CA ALA A 263 -1.14 -34.22 19.37
C ALA A 263 -0.81 -32.88 20.05
N ASN A 264 -0.76 -32.85 21.38
CA ASN A 264 -0.35 -31.66 22.14
C ASN A 264 1.13 -31.32 21.89
N VAL A 265 2.01 -32.33 21.83
CA VAL A 265 3.41 -32.15 21.43
C VAL A 265 3.49 -31.53 20.04
N ALA A 266 2.74 -32.05 19.06
CA ALA A 266 2.71 -31.50 17.71
C ALA A 266 2.25 -30.02 17.70
N SER A 267 1.26 -29.66 18.52
CA SER A 267 0.82 -28.27 18.66
C SER A 267 1.95 -27.34 19.13
N ILE A 268 2.69 -27.76 20.17
CA ILE A 268 3.86 -27.02 20.68
C ILE A 268 4.96 -26.91 19.61
N LEU A 269 5.23 -27.98 18.86
CA LEU A 269 6.28 -27.96 17.82
C LEU A 269 5.90 -27.15 16.58
N LYS A 270 4.61 -27.00 16.29
CA LYS A 270 4.10 -26.13 15.21
C LYS A 270 4.27 -24.65 15.55
N THR A 271 4.06 -24.26 16.81
CA THR A 271 4.28 -22.88 17.25
C THR A 271 5.76 -22.53 17.43
N ASN A 272 6.64 -23.54 17.42
CA ASN A 272 8.09 -23.39 17.62
C ASN A 272 8.91 -24.02 16.48
N PRO A 273 8.87 -23.48 15.24
CA PRO A 273 9.45 -24.13 14.05
C PRO A 273 10.97 -24.30 14.07
N ALA A 274 11.69 -23.49 14.85
CA ALA A 274 13.15 -23.55 14.96
C ALA A 274 13.67 -24.69 15.86
N VAL A 275 12.81 -25.30 16.67
CA VAL A 275 13.20 -26.31 17.66
C VAL A 275 13.31 -27.70 17.01
N ARG A 276 14.38 -28.42 17.36
CA ARG A 276 14.61 -29.84 17.06
C ARG A 276 14.45 -30.67 18.32
N VAL A 277 13.88 -31.87 18.20
CA VAL A 277 13.54 -32.73 19.35
C VAL A 277 14.02 -34.16 19.14
N SER A 278 14.68 -34.71 20.17
CA SER A 278 14.95 -36.13 20.34
C SER A 278 13.81 -36.78 21.13
N ILE A 279 13.26 -37.87 20.60
CA ILE A 279 12.20 -38.66 21.21
C ILE A 279 12.86 -39.91 21.78
N GLU A 280 12.83 -40.05 23.10
CA GLU A 280 13.64 -41.03 23.83
C GLU A 280 12.72 -42.01 24.56
N GLY A 281 12.73 -43.27 24.13
CA GLY A 281 11.91 -44.34 24.70
C GLY A 281 12.66 -45.09 25.80
N HIS A 282 11.96 -45.35 26.91
CA HIS A 282 12.48 -46.12 28.04
C HIS A 282 11.49 -47.21 28.47
N THR A 283 12.00 -48.34 28.96
CA THR A 283 11.21 -49.45 29.51
C THR A 283 11.45 -49.62 31.00
N ASP A 284 10.67 -50.51 31.63
CA ASP A 284 11.00 -50.99 32.97
C ASP A 284 12.07 -52.10 32.93
N SER A 285 12.46 -52.57 34.11
CA SER A 285 13.53 -53.56 34.32
C SER A 285 13.09 -55.02 34.11
N ARG A 286 11.84 -55.25 33.65
CA ARG A 286 11.31 -56.60 33.48
C ARG A 286 11.55 -57.08 32.06
N GLY A 287 11.97 -58.34 31.92
CA GLY A 287 12.28 -58.94 30.62
C GLY A 287 13.78 -58.97 30.35
N THR A 288 14.15 -59.23 29.09
CA THR A 288 15.56 -59.21 28.69
C THR A 288 15.95 -57.82 28.16
N PRO A 289 17.19 -57.37 28.38
CA PRO A 289 17.66 -56.08 27.88
C PRO A 289 17.44 -55.91 26.38
N GLU A 290 17.63 -56.96 25.58
CA GLU A 290 17.46 -56.92 24.12
C GLU A 290 16.00 -56.68 23.72
N ARG A 291 15.05 -57.32 24.43
CA ARG A 291 13.63 -57.13 24.19
C ARG A 291 13.19 -55.71 24.58
N ASN A 292 13.70 -55.23 25.71
CA ASN A 292 13.46 -53.89 26.22
C ASN A 292 14.00 -52.81 25.28
N GLN A 293 15.20 -53.03 24.72
CA GLN A 293 15.79 -52.17 23.70
C GLN A 293 14.88 -52.07 22.48
N VAL A 294 14.52 -53.21 21.86
CA VAL A 294 13.66 -53.24 20.66
C VAL A 294 12.30 -52.57 20.92
N LEU A 295 11.68 -52.83 22.08
CA LEU A 295 10.39 -52.23 22.44
C LEU A 295 10.50 -50.71 22.60
N SER A 296 11.55 -50.22 23.25
CA SER A 296 11.77 -48.80 23.45
C SER A 296 11.99 -48.04 22.13
N GLU A 297 12.76 -48.62 21.21
CA GLU A 297 13.01 -48.08 19.87
C GLU A 297 11.72 -48.04 19.05
N ALA A 298 10.94 -49.13 19.06
CA ALA A 298 9.66 -49.19 18.37
C ALA A 298 8.68 -48.11 18.89
N ARG A 299 8.60 -47.91 20.20
CA ARG A 299 7.76 -46.87 20.82
C ARG A 299 8.19 -45.46 20.43
N ALA A 300 9.48 -45.16 20.52
CA ALA A 300 10.02 -43.87 20.11
C ALA A 300 9.76 -43.59 18.62
N LYS A 301 9.90 -44.62 17.78
CA LYS A 301 9.58 -44.56 16.35
C LYS A 301 8.10 -44.31 16.09
N THR A 302 7.17 -45.01 16.77
CA THR A 302 5.73 -44.75 16.60
C THR A 302 5.38 -43.30 16.90
N VAL A 303 5.96 -42.73 17.97
CA VAL A 303 5.73 -41.32 18.32
C VAL A 303 6.28 -40.38 17.25
N LEU A 304 7.49 -40.64 16.75
CA LEU A 304 8.08 -39.89 15.65
C LEU A 304 7.21 -39.92 14.39
N ASP A 305 6.80 -41.12 13.96
CA ASP A 305 5.98 -41.30 12.76
C ASP A 305 4.61 -40.59 12.92
N THR A 306 4.04 -40.62 14.13
CA THR A 306 2.79 -39.92 14.46
C THR A 306 2.97 -38.39 14.40
N LEU A 307 4.07 -37.83 14.92
CA LEU A 307 4.36 -36.41 14.82
C LEU A 307 4.55 -35.95 13.36
N ILE A 308 5.20 -36.77 12.54
CA ILE A 308 5.34 -36.52 11.11
C ILE A 308 3.96 -36.52 10.42
N ALA A 309 3.12 -37.50 10.72
CA ALA A 309 1.74 -37.55 10.19
C ALA A 309 0.90 -36.33 10.60
N LEU A 310 1.18 -35.75 11.78
CA LEU A 310 0.57 -34.51 12.26
C LEU A 310 1.17 -33.24 11.63
N GLY A 311 2.15 -33.37 10.73
CA GLY A 311 2.71 -32.27 9.93
C GLY A 311 4.00 -31.65 10.51
N ILE A 312 4.72 -32.34 11.40
CA ILE A 312 6.05 -31.89 11.83
C ILE A 312 7.09 -32.38 10.83
N ALA A 313 7.99 -31.49 10.42
CA ALA A 313 9.01 -31.81 9.42
C ALA A 313 10.01 -32.87 9.96
N PRO A 314 10.27 -33.97 9.22
CA PRO A 314 11.10 -35.09 9.70
C PRO A 314 12.50 -34.68 10.14
N GLU A 315 13.13 -33.71 9.48
CA GLU A 315 14.46 -33.19 9.78
C GLU A 315 14.58 -32.52 11.17
N ARG A 316 13.44 -32.24 11.82
CA ARG A 316 13.37 -31.68 13.16
C ARG A 316 13.30 -32.73 14.26
N LEU A 317 13.15 -34.00 13.89
CA LEU A 317 12.84 -35.09 14.81
C LEU A 317 13.91 -36.18 14.71
N THR A 318 14.32 -36.69 15.86
CA THR A 318 15.11 -37.92 15.95
C THR A 318 14.48 -38.84 16.99
N SER A 319 14.53 -40.16 16.80
CA SER A 319 14.06 -41.13 17.80
C SER A 319 15.19 -42.04 18.26
N ARG A 320 15.25 -42.33 19.56
CA ARG A 320 16.18 -43.29 20.16
C ARG A 320 15.49 -44.12 21.23
N GLY A 321 15.80 -45.41 21.30
CA GLY A 321 15.41 -46.27 22.41
C GLY A 321 16.59 -46.50 23.33
N PHE A 322 16.35 -46.50 24.64
CA PHE A 322 17.35 -46.79 25.67
C PHE A 322 17.03 -48.05 26.48
N GLY A 323 15.93 -48.74 26.16
CA GLY A 323 15.46 -49.88 26.94
C GLY A 323 15.40 -49.54 28.43
N GLU A 324 16.00 -50.40 29.24
CA GLU A 324 16.11 -50.24 30.69
C GLU A 324 17.42 -49.57 31.14
N SER A 325 18.32 -49.20 30.20
CA SER A 325 19.69 -48.76 30.54
C SER A 325 19.76 -47.35 31.15
N GLN A 326 18.68 -46.58 31.09
CA GLN A 326 18.56 -45.23 31.67
C GLN A 326 17.29 -45.11 32.53
N PRO A 327 17.27 -45.73 33.72
CA PRO A 327 16.16 -45.61 34.64
C PRO A 327 16.10 -44.18 35.22
N LYS A 328 14.89 -43.64 35.35
CA LYS A 328 14.64 -42.34 35.99
C LYS A 328 14.70 -42.45 37.50
N VAL A 329 14.19 -43.56 38.04
CA VAL A 329 14.30 -43.91 39.45
C VAL A 329 14.89 -45.32 39.61
N PRO A 330 15.81 -45.52 40.57
CA PRO A 330 16.32 -46.84 40.87
C PRO A 330 15.24 -47.68 41.54
N GLY A 331 15.12 -48.95 41.17
CA GLY A 331 14.16 -49.88 41.78
C GLY A 331 13.58 -50.85 40.77
N THR A 332 13.04 -51.96 41.30
CA THR A 332 12.42 -53.04 40.52
C THR A 332 10.96 -53.28 40.89
N ASP A 333 10.40 -52.45 41.78
CA ASP A 333 9.00 -52.51 42.20
C ASP A 333 8.06 -51.88 41.15
N ASP A 334 6.76 -52.15 41.26
CA ASP A 334 5.77 -51.67 40.29
C ASP A 334 5.69 -50.13 40.22
N ALA A 335 5.95 -49.45 41.33
CA ALA A 335 5.99 -47.99 41.39
C ALA A 335 7.16 -47.43 40.58
N SER A 336 8.38 -47.95 40.76
CA SER A 336 9.55 -47.53 39.99
C SER A 336 9.40 -47.89 38.51
N ASN A 337 8.86 -49.08 38.23
CA ASN A 337 8.62 -49.53 36.86
C ASN A 337 7.61 -48.62 36.13
N ALA A 338 6.56 -48.15 36.80
CA ALA A 338 5.60 -47.21 36.21
C ALA A 338 6.23 -45.88 35.81
N ILE A 339 7.18 -45.37 36.61
CA ILE A 339 7.91 -44.13 36.32
C ILE A 339 8.93 -44.35 35.18
N ASN A 340 9.57 -45.51 35.15
CA ASN A 340 10.62 -45.82 34.17
C ASN A 340 10.06 -46.10 32.77
N ARG A 341 8.83 -46.63 32.64
CA ARG A 341 8.10 -46.75 31.37
C ARG A 341 7.64 -45.38 30.87
N ARG A 342 8.49 -44.70 30.10
CA ARG A 342 8.23 -43.34 29.63
C ARG A 342 8.78 -43.09 28.24
N VAL A 343 8.26 -42.05 27.62
CA VAL A 343 8.86 -41.40 26.44
C VAL A 343 9.16 -39.97 26.84
N GLU A 344 10.40 -39.54 26.64
CA GLU A 344 10.84 -38.18 26.91
C GLU A 344 11.10 -37.44 25.59
N PHE A 345 10.82 -36.14 25.60
CA PHE A 345 11.09 -35.25 24.48
C PHE A 345 12.21 -34.29 24.90
N ILE A 346 13.38 -34.43 24.27
CA ILE A 346 14.58 -33.66 24.59
C ILE A 346 14.85 -32.67 23.47
N VAL A 347 14.80 -31.38 23.79
CA VAL A 347 15.16 -30.30 22.87
C VAL A 347 16.66 -30.36 22.58
N GLN A 348 17.02 -30.43 21.30
CA GLN A 348 18.40 -30.41 20.86
C GLN A 348 18.91 -28.96 20.80
N LYS A 349 20.14 -28.75 21.28
CA LYS A 349 20.83 -27.47 21.24
C LYS A 349 21.41 -27.16 19.86
#